data_AF-A0A143BQP3-F1
#
_entry.id   AF-A0A143BQP3-F1
#
_cell.length_a   1.000
_cell.length_b   1.000
_cell.length_c   1.000
_cell.angle_alpha   90.00
_cell.angle_beta   90.00
_cell.angle_gamma   90.00
#
_symmetry.space_group_name_H-M   'P 1'
#
loop_
_entity.id
_entity.type
_entity.pdbx_description
1 polymer ?
#
loop_
_entity_poly.entity_id
_entity_poly.type
_entity_poly.pdbx_seq_one_letter_code
_entity_poly.pdbx_strand_id
1 'polypeptide(L)' 'MATLRRVAAVVRRMIGVPDYENYLAHMRQRYPECTPLDRKTFERERLTARYKATGSRCC' A
#
# COMPACT_ATOMS: atom_id res chain seq x y z
N MET A 1 -22.50 -10.24 8.10
CA MET A 1 -21.31 -10.14 7.21
C MET A 1 -20.17 -9.38 7.91
N ALA A 2 -19.53 -9.97 8.93
CA ALA A 2 -18.47 -9.31 9.71
C ALA A 2 -17.12 -10.07 9.72
N THR A 3 -17.10 -11.28 9.16
CA THR A 3 -15.95 -12.19 9.17
C THR A 3 -14.92 -11.85 8.11
N LEU A 4 -15.34 -11.50 6.89
CA LEU A 4 -14.44 -11.14 5.78
C LEU A 4 -13.53 -9.96 6.12
N ARG A 5 -14.05 -8.95 6.83
CA ARG A 5 -13.28 -7.77 7.25
C ARG A 5 -12.16 -8.12 8.23
N ARG A 6 -12.39 -9.07 9.15
CA ARG A 6 -11.40 -9.54 10.12
C ARG A 6 -10.34 -10.42 9.45
N VAL A 7 -10.74 -11.34 8.58
CA VAL A 7 -9.80 -12.18 7.82
C VAL A 7 -8.91 -11.32 6.93
N ALA A 8 -9.48 -10.34 6.21
CA ALA A 8 -8.70 -9.41 5.39
C ALA A 8 -7.72 -8.55 6.23
N ALA A 9 -8.07 -8.17 7.47
CA ALA A 9 -7.15 -7.45 8.35
C ALA A 9 -5.96 -8.32 8.79
N VAL A 10 -6.20 -9.60 9.12
CA VAL A 10 -5.15 -10.55 9.51
C VAL A 10 -4.25 -10.89 8.32
N VAL A 11 -4.84 -11.16 7.16
CA VAL A 11 -4.12 -11.45 5.91
C VAL A 11 -3.26 -10.25 5.48
N ARG A 12 -3.79 -9.02 5.56
CA ARG A 12 -3.00 -7.79 5.30
C ARG A 12 -1.81 -7.63 6.24
N ARG A 13 -1.93 -8.07 7.49
CA ARG A 13 -0.86 -8.02 8.48
C ARG A 13 0.20 -9.12 8.26
N MET A 14 -0.23 -10.30 7.80
CA MET A 14 0.64 -11.45 7.49
C MET A 14 1.43 -11.26 6.20
N ILE A 15 0.77 -10.82 5.12
CA ILE A 15 1.41 -10.73 3.81
C ILE A 15 2.29 -9.47 3.71
N GLY A 16 2.04 -8.44 4.54
CA GLY A 16 2.73 -7.16 4.44
C GLY A 16 2.53 -6.47 3.09
N VAL A 17 1.57 -6.97 2.29
CA VAL A 17 1.22 -6.42 0.99
C VAL A 17 0.25 -5.28 1.23
N PRO A 18 0.64 -4.06 0.86
CA PRO A 18 -0.24 -2.92 1.00
C PRO A 18 -1.38 -3.07 -0.02
N ASP A 19 -2.57 -3.32 0.50
CA ASP A 19 -3.78 -3.39 -0.27
C ASP A 19 -4.16 -1.98 -0.78
N TYR A 20 -4.36 -1.85 -2.08
CA TYR A 20 -4.65 -0.58 -2.73
C TYR A 20 -5.94 0.06 -2.20
N GLU A 21 -6.97 -0.73 -1.87
CA GLU A 21 -8.21 -0.18 -1.32
C GLU A 21 -8.01 0.40 0.07
N ASN A 22 -7.15 -0.22 0.90
CA ASN A 22 -6.82 0.33 2.21
C ASN A 22 -5.99 1.63 2.08
N TYR A 23 -5.08 1.70 1.10
CA TYR A 23 -4.37 2.94 0.77
C TYR A 23 -5.35 4.04 0.33
N LEU A 24 -6.30 3.74 -0.55
CA LEU A 24 -7.34 4.69 -0.97
C LEU A 24 -8.21 5.14 0.21
N ALA A 25 -8.65 4.22 1.06
CA ALA A 25 -9.45 4.54 2.23
C ALA A 25 -8.67 5.44 3.21
N HIS A 26 -7.37 5.21 3.38
CA HIS A 26 -6.50 6.04 4.21
C HIS A 26 -6.27 7.42 3.59
N MET A 27 -5.97 7.49 2.28
CA MET A 27 -5.79 8.75 1.56
C MET A 27 -7.05 9.61 1.65
N ARG A 28 -8.23 9.02 1.42
CA ARG A 28 -9.51 9.75 1.49
C ARG A 28 -9.85 10.25 2.89
N GLN A 29 -9.41 9.54 3.94
CA GLN A 29 -9.62 9.96 5.33
C GLN A 29 -8.61 11.00 5.79
N ARG A 30 -7.34 10.89 5.36
CA ARG A 30 -6.22 11.68 5.87
C ARG A 30 -5.92 12.90 5.00
N TYR A 31 -6.13 12.80 3.69
CA TYR A 31 -5.83 13.81 2.67
C TYR A 31 -6.95 13.86 1.62
N PRO A 32 -8.16 14.33 1.98
CA PRO A 32 -9.30 14.37 1.07
C PRO A 32 -9.09 15.30 -0.13
N GLU A 33 -8.17 16.26 -0.03
CA GLU A 33 -7.79 17.21 -1.08
C GLU A 33 -6.67 16.72 -2.01
N CYS A 34 -6.01 15.59 -1.69
CA CYS A 34 -5.00 15.01 -2.55
C CYS A 34 -5.60 13.88 -3.41
N THR A 35 -5.29 13.89 -4.70
CA THR A 35 -5.63 12.78 -5.59
C THR A 35 -4.76 11.57 -5.27
N PRO A 36 -5.33 10.43 -4.86
CA PRO A 36 -4.55 9.23 -4.59
C PRO A 36 -3.89 8.71 -5.88
N LEU A 37 -2.74 8.05 -5.73
CA LEU A 37 -2.03 7.42 -6.84
C LEU A 37 -2.87 6.30 -7.46
N ASP A 38 -2.77 6.11 -8.78
CA ASP A 38 -3.35 4.95 -9.47
C ASP A 38 -2.77 3.63 -8.96
N ARG A 39 -3.56 2.55 -9.04
CA ARG A 39 -3.15 1.19 -8.60
C ARG A 39 -1.80 0.78 -9.18
N LYS A 40 -1.62 0.92 -10.50
CA LYS A 40 -0.35 0.59 -11.17
C LYS A 40 0.82 1.44 -10.67
N THR A 41 0.58 2.72 -10.40
CA THR A 41 1.60 3.64 -9.91
C THR A 41 1.99 3.30 -8.48
N PHE A 42 1.01 2.98 -7.63
CA PHE A 42 1.23 2.53 -6.26
C PHE A 42 2.03 1.22 -6.20
N GLU A 43 1.65 0.22 -6.99
CA GLU A 43 2.36 -1.05 -7.10
C GLU A 43 3.80 -0.83 -7.60
N ARG A 44 3.97 -0.03 -8.65
CA ARG A 44 5.29 0.32 -9.19
C ARG A 44 6.15 1.05 -8.17
N GLU A 45 5.62 2.01 -7.41
CA GLU A 45 6.35 2.68 -6.33
C GLU A 45 6.77 1.70 -5.24
N ARG A 46 5.89 0.78 -4.83
CA ARG A 46 6.21 -0.24 -3.82
C ARG A 46 7.27 -1.22 -4.30
N LEU A 47 7.17 -1.67 -5.55
CA LEU A 47 8.19 -2.49 -6.19
C LEU A 47 9.50 -1.70 -6.31
N THR A 48 9.44 -0.44 -6.74
CA THR A 48 10.61 0.43 -6.84
C THR A 48 11.24 0.64 -5.47
N ALA A 49 10.50 0.89 -4.40
CA ALA A 49 11.03 1.01 -3.05
C ALA A 49 11.66 -0.31 -2.57
N ARG A 50 11.04 -1.46 -2.91
CA ARG A 50 11.54 -2.79 -2.52
C ARG A 50 12.77 -3.23 -3.31
N TYR A 51 12.88 -2.85 -4.59
CA TYR A 51 13.95 -3.28 -5.51
C TYR A 51 15.02 -2.22 -5.76
N LYS A 52 14.72 -0.91 -5.67
CA LYS A 52 15.73 0.17 -5.67
C LYS A 52 16.41 0.36 -4.32
N ALA A 53 15.90 -0.21 -3.23
CA ALA A 53 16.64 -0.28 -1.96
C ALA A 53 17.96 -1.06 -2.07
N THR A 54 18.18 -1.82 -3.16
CA THR A 54 19.47 -2.47 -3.50
C THR A 54 20.45 -1.51 -4.20
N GLY A 55 20.15 -0.21 -4.25
CA GLY A 55 20.92 0.78 -5.00
C GLY A 55 21.62 1.85 -4.14
N SER A 56 21.47 1.84 -2.82
CA SER A 56 22.29 2.68 -1.93
C SER A 56 23.68 2.05 -1.77
N ARG A 57 24.44 1.95 -2.87
CA ARG A 57 25.90 1.98 -2.75
C ARG A 57 26.24 3.38 -2.30
N CYS A 58 26.58 3.46 -1.02
CA CYS A 58 27.43 4.49 -0.48
C CYS A 58 28.68 4.65 -1.36
N CYS A 59 29.15 5.90 -1.42
CA CYS A 59 30.41 6.39 -1.98
C CYS A 59 30.38 6.78 -3.46
#